data_AF-A0A0D6MZW2-F1
#
_entry.id   AF-A0A0D6MZW2-F1
#
_cell.length_a   1.000
_cell.length_b   1.000
_cell.length_c   1.000
_cell.angle_alpha   90.00
_cell.angle_beta   90.00
_cell.angle_gamma   90.00
#
_symmetry.space_group_name_H-M   'P 1'
#
loop_
_entity.id
_entity.type
_entity.pdbx_description
1 polymer ?
#
loop_
_entity_poly.entity_id
_entity_poly.type
_entity_poly.pdbx_seq_one_letter_code
_entity_poly.pdbx_strand_id
1 'polypeptide(L)'
;MVACTPEQKTILAKSPTQSFKVVAGAGCGKTSTLVMYSEQWGQYKGLYLAFNAAIARDARARFGRQIQARTAHSYAFTDLNIRALEGERLIPRYSIRHVRQLEKEMGQTAPPGTADTVLKTLTAFLISAGTKLTQAHCPDPDAKRNRAVRTFVAAAFKYIIRYERHSFPITHDVYLKRFEMERTISGYDYIMVDEAQDLNPVLFSILQKSGLPLVAVGDPHQSIYAFRGAVDAMSGLSVQALPLSRSWRFGEELARLANAVLAQHTKPPHYPLRGNPALKTSIRHYTGKVRPAKNTLILARTNARLFESLVNIKTPFHVLGGIQDMVQEIRSALTLYRRHSNPTARGPEGGVPFGSWKELVAAKEGDNADPTAKRLFTIVDKHGFDLDEKIKTIQALHCDNAADVSLVCSTAHKAKGREFDTVIMLDDFLSPAEWATRRERALARLANVEDEPEFSEKFKLRQKERLMRRMEECDQEINLLYVACTRAKTTLYVPEPVFTFWQERHLSA
;
A
#
# COMPACT_ATOMS: atom_id res chain seq x y z
N MET A 1 -12.56 -4.48 32.36
CA MET A 1 -13.10 -4.52 30.99
C MET A 1 -13.28 -3.10 30.48
N VAL A 2 -12.73 -2.75 29.33
CA VAL A 2 -13.02 -1.46 28.68
C VAL A 2 -14.47 -1.51 28.21
N ALA A 3 -15.29 -0.55 28.62
CA ALA A 3 -16.72 -0.54 28.25
C ALA A 3 -16.88 -0.37 26.74
N CYS A 4 -17.69 -1.24 26.12
CA CYS A 4 -18.04 -1.14 24.69
C CYS A 4 -18.74 0.20 24.41
N THR A 5 -18.37 0.84 23.29
CA THR A 5 -19.08 2.05 22.82
C THR A 5 -20.50 1.69 22.37
N PRO A 6 -21.43 2.66 22.31
CA PRO A 6 -22.75 2.43 21.70
C PRO A 6 -22.66 1.88 20.27
N GLU A 7 -21.71 2.38 19.47
CA GLU A 7 -21.43 1.88 18.11
C GLU A 7 -21.03 0.40 18.11
N GLN A 8 -20.12 0.00 19.02
CA GLN A 8 -19.74 -1.41 19.17
C GLN A 8 -20.94 -2.25 19.57
N LYS A 9 -21.76 -1.81 20.52
CA LYS A 9 -22.98 -2.55 20.92
C LYS A 9 -23.93 -2.77 19.74
N THR A 10 -24.13 -1.76 18.89
CA THR A 10 -24.94 -1.87 17.67
C THR A 10 -24.36 -2.90 16.69
N ILE A 11 -23.03 -2.95 16.54
CA ILE A 11 -22.35 -3.95 15.71
C ILE A 11 -22.53 -5.35 16.28
N LEU A 12 -22.33 -5.53 17.59
CA LEU A 12 -22.46 -6.81 18.28
C LEU A 12 -23.88 -7.40 18.20
N ALA A 13 -24.90 -6.54 18.15
CA ALA A 13 -26.29 -6.96 18.02
C ALA A 13 -26.68 -7.48 16.62
N LYS A 14 -25.81 -7.36 15.60
CA LYS A 14 -26.10 -7.83 14.24
C LYS A 14 -25.92 -9.33 14.10
N SER A 15 -26.93 -10.01 13.52
CA SER A 15 -26.87 -11.45 13.26
C SER A 15 -25.73 -11.81 12.30
N PRO A 16 -24.98 -12.89 12.56
CA PRO A 16 -23.93 -13.39 11.67
C PRO A 16 -24.49 -14.00 10.39
N THR A 17 -25.81 -14.18 10.29
CA THR A 17 -26.49 -14.61 9.07
C THR A 17 -26.72 -13.50 8.05
N GLN A 18 -26.36 -12.25 8.39
CA GLN A 18 -26.53 -11.08 7.53
C GLN A 18 -25.18 -10.46 7.20
N SER A 19 -25.03 -10.02 5.94
CA SER A 19 -23.85 -9.26 5.53
C SER A 19 -23.99 -7.79 5.94
N PHE A 20 -22.94 -7.24 6.54
CA PHE A 20 -22.83 -5.81 6.85
C PHE A 20 -21.38 -5.36 6.83
N LYS A 21 -21.18 -4.04 6.72
CA LYS A 21 -19.85 -3.44 6.76
C LYS A 21 -19.73 -2.45 7.91
N VAL A 22 -18.56 -2.41 8.53
CA VAL A 22 -18.20 -1.47 9.58
C VAL A 22 -17.19 -0.48 9.01
N VAL A 23 -17.63 0.77 8.85
CA VAL A 23 -16.79 1.88 8.43
C VAL A 23 -16.13 2.44 9.68
N ALA A 24 -14.86 2.09 9.87
CA ALA A 24 -14.11 2.41 11.06
C ALA A 24 -13.03 3.44 10.77
N GLY A 25 -12.82 4.37 11.71
CA GLY A 25 -11.68 5.28 11.65
C GLY A 25 -10.38 4.68 12.22
N ALA A 26 -9.32 5.47 12.19
CA ALA A 26 -8.01 5.07 12.70
C ALA A 26 -8.02 4.83 14.22
N GLY A 27 -7.60 3.63 14.62
CA GLY A 27 -7.50 3.27 16.04
C GLY A 27 -8.84 2.99 16.71
N CYS A 28 -9.95 2.86 15.97
CA CYS A 28 -11.28 2.65 16.57
C CYS A 28 -11.57 1.22 17.06
N GLY A 29 -10.57 0.35 17.07
CA GLY A 29 -10.70 -1.00 17.65
C GLY A 29 -11.32 -2.05 16.73
N LYS A 30 -11.15 -1.94 15.40
CA LYS A 30 -11.67 -2.87 14.37
C LYS A 30 -11.55 -4.36 14.76
N THR A 31 -10.32 -4.85 14.93
CA THR A 31 -10.07 -6.24 15.28
C THR A 31 -10.62 -6.60 16.66
N SER A 32 -10.62 -5.67 17.63
CA SER A 32 -11.21 -5.90 18.95
C SER A 32 -12.73 -6.05 18.89
N THR A 33 -13.39 -5.24 18.07
CA THR A 33 -14.82 -5.36 17.80
C THR A 33 -15.14 -6.71 17.13
N LEU A 34 -14.32 -7.17 16.19
CA LEU A 34 -14.50 -8.50 15.57
C LEU A 34 -14.32 -9.65 16.58
N VAL A 35 -13.37 -9.54 17.50
CA VAL A 35 -13.21 -10.53 18.59
C VAL A 35 -14.46 -10.57 19.47
N MET A 36 -14.91 -9.42 19.97
CA MET A 36 -16.15 -9.31 20.77
C MET A 36 -17.36 -9.84 19.99
N TYR A 37 -17.43 -9.57 18.68
CA TYR A 37 -18.50 -10.06 17.81
C TYR A 37 -18.50 -11.59 17.75
N SER A 38 -17.33 -12.21 17.59
CA SER A 38 -17.21 -13.67 17.58
C SER A 38 -17.52 -14.35 18.91
N GLU A 39 -17.29 -13.65 20.03
CA GLU A 39 -17.64 -14.13 21.37
C GLU A 39 -19.16 -14.08 21.58
N GLN A 40 -19.81 -12.98 21.16
CA GLN A 40 -21.28 -12.82 21.20
C GLN A 40 -22.01 -13.89 20.40
N TRP A 41 -21.44 -14.31 19.26
CA TRP A 41 -22.01 -15.29 18.34
C TRP A 41 -21.25 -16.63 18.36
N GLY A 42 -20.78 -17.04 19.53
CA GLY A 42 -19.88 -18.20 19.70
C GLY A 42 -20.42 -19.56 19.24
N GLN A 43 -21.72 -19.67 18.99
CA GLN A 43 -22.35 -20.87 18.40
C GLN A 43 -22.12 -21.03 16.89
N TYR A 44 -21.71 -19.97 16.21
CA TYR A 44 -21.44 -19.97 14.77
C TYR A 44 -19.94 -20.15 14.48
N LYS A 45 -19.63 -20.91 13.44
CA LYS A 45 -18.28 -21.12 12.92
C LYS A 45 -17.94 -20.01 11.93
N GLY A 46 -16.93 -19.20 12.25
CA GLY A 46 -16.51 -18.09 11.40
C GLY A 46 -15.14 -18.29 10.77
N LEU A 47 -14.94 -17.74 9.59
CA LEU A 47 -13.61 -17.58 8.98
C LEU A 47 -13.17 -16.11 9.11
N TYR A 48 -12.06 -15.85 9.79
CA TYR A 48 -11.43 -14.53 9.82
C TYR A 48 -10.33 -14.47 8.76
N LEU A 49 -10.49 -13.56 7.79
CA LEU A 49 -9.52 -13.30 6.73
C LEU A 49 -8.75 -12.00 7.03
N ALA A 50 -7.48 -12.18 7.39
CA ALA A 50 -6.54 -11.10 7.60
C ALA A 50 -5.86 -10.66 6.30
N PHE A 51 -5.49 -9.38 6.23
CA PHE A 51 -4.72 -8.84 5.10
C PHE A 51 -3.31 -9.44 4.97
N ASN A 52 -2.64 -9.72 6.08
CA ASN A 52 -1.29 -10.29 6.08
C ASN A 52 -1.10 -11.38 7.15
N ALA A 53 0.01 -12.13 7.03
CA ALA A 53 0.29 -13.27 7.90
C ALA A 53 0.56 -12.88 9.36
N ALA A 54 1.07 -11.68 9.63
CA ALA A 54 1.28 -11.20 10.98
C ALA A 54 -0.06 -10.94 11.68
N ILE A 55 -0.99 -10.22 11.02
CA ILE A 55 -2.35 -9.99 11.53
C ILE A 55 -3.08 -11.32 11.73
N ALA A 56 -2.96 -12.27 10.80
CA ALA A 56 -3.57 -13.60 10.97
C ALA A 56 -3.02 -14.34 12.20
N ARG A 57 -1.71 -14.24 12.47
CA ARG A 57 -1.06 -14.87 13.63
C ARG A 57 -1.54 -14.24 14.93
N ASP A 58 -1.57 -12.92 15.00
CA ASP A 58 -2.04 -12.17 16.18
C ASP A 58 -3.52 -12.45 16.42
N ALA A 59 -4.33 -12.54 15.36
CA ALA A 59 -5.74 -12.89 15.43
C ALA A 59 -5.97 -14.28 16.05
N ARG A 60 -5.17 -15.31 15.68
CA ARG A 60 -5.30 -16.66 16.28
C ARG A 60 -5.13 -16.69 17.80
N ALA A 61 -4.33 -15.78 18.35
CA ALA A 61 -4.14 -15.68 19.80
C ALA A 61 -5.32 -14.99 20.51
N ARG A 62 -6.16 -14.26 19.77
CA ARG A 62 -7.24 -13.43 20.30
C ARG A 62 -8.63 -14.02 20.09
N PHE A 63 -8.84 -14.71 18.98
CA PHE A 63 -10.12 -15.33 18.66
C PHE A 63 -10.31 -16.68 19.36
N GLY A 64 -11.56 -17.01 19.68
CA GLY A 64 -11.94 -18.32 20.20
C GLY A 64 -11.83 -19.45 19.16
N ARG A 65 -11.95 -20.70 19.61
CA ARG A 65 -11.78 -21.92 18.78
C ARG A 65 -12.78 -22.03 17.62
N GLN A 66 -13.93 -21.36 17.72
CA GLN A 66 -14.96 -21.32 16.68
C GLN A 66 -14.56 -20.50 15.46
N ILE A 67 -13.54 -19.64 15.58
CA ILE A 67 -13.06 -18.80 14.49
C ILE A 67 -11.73 -19.32 13.96
N GLN A 68 -11.68 -19.59 12.66
CA GLN A 68 -10.43 -19.89 12.01
C GLN A 68 -9.81 -18.60 11.45
N ALA A 69 -8.66 -18.19 11.97
CA ALA A 69 -7.94 -17.00 11.48
C ALA A 69 -6.87 -17.37 10.45
N ARG A 70 -7.01 -16.85 9.22
CA ARG A 70 -6.15 -17.12 8.06
C ARG A 70 -5.95 -15.87 7.21
N THR A 71 -4.96 -15.88 6.33
CA THR A 71 -5.02 -15.03 5.13
C THR A 71 -5.70 -15.81 4.01
N ALA A 72 -6.31 -15.13 3.05
CA ALA A 72 -6.90 -15.79 1.88
C ALA A 72 -5.87 -16.61 1.09
N HIS A 73 -4.65 -16.09 0.96
CA HIS A 73 -3.51 -16.83 0.41
C HIS A 73 -3.24 -18.12 1.17
N SER A 74 -3.23 -18.09 2.51
CA SER A 74 -3.01 -19.30 3.31
C SER A 74 -4.17 -20.28 3.20
N TYR A 75 -5.41 -19.80 3.05
CA TYR A 75 -6.58 -20.64 2.81
C TYR A 75 -6.44 -21.39 1.49
N ALA A 76 -6.25 -20.66 0.40
CA ALA A 76 -6.06 -21.21 -0.94
C ALA A 76 -4.85 -22.15 -1.03
N PHE A 77 -3.76 -21.82 -0.35
CA PHE A 77 -2.56 -22.64 -0.29
C PHE A 77 -2.83 -24.04 0.29
N THR A 78 -3.66 -24.14 1.33
CA THR A 78 -4.05 -25.44 1.90
C THR A 78 -5.08 -26.15 1.03
N ASP A 79 -6.09 -25.44 0.55
CA ASP A 79 -7.17 -26.01 -0.27
C ASP A 79 -6.64 -26.64 -1.58
N LEU A 80 -5.71 -25.94 -2.25
CA LEU A 80 -5.07 -26.42 -3.47
C LEU A 80 -3.86 -27.34 -3.21
N ASN A 81 -3.59 -27.68 -1.94
CA ASN A 81 -2.45 -28.51 -1.53
C ASN A 81 -1.10 -28.05 -2.11
N ILE A 82 -0.84 -26.74 -2.12
CA ILE A 82 0.37 -26.16 -2.71
C ILE A 82 1.63 -26.66 -2.00
N ARG A 83 1.55 -27.00 -0.71
CA ARG A 83 2.67 -27.59 0.05
C ARG A 83 3.27 -28.82 -0.63
N ALA A 84 2.45 -29.69 -1.21
CA ALA A 84 2.94 -30.87 -1.91
C ALA A 84 3.71 -30.55 -3.21
N LEU A 85 3.57 -29.32 -3.70
CA LEU A 85 4.15 -28.83 -4.95
C LEU A 85 5.28 -27.82 -4.72
N GLU A 86 5.46 -27.37 -3.46
CA GLU A 86 6.17 -26.14 -3.10
C GLU A 86 7.68 -26.23 -3.37
N GLY A 87 8.36 -27.32 -2.97
CA GLY A 87 9.80 -27.51 -3.17
C GLY A 87 10.61 -26.20 -3.04
N GLU A 88 11.56 -25.96 -3.96
CA GLU A 88 12.23 -24.66 -4.16
C GLU A 88 11.52 -23.77 -5.21
N ARG A 89 10.26 -24.06 -5.55
CA ARG A 89 9.57 -23.47 -6.71
C ARG A 89 8.74 -22.23 -6.37
N LEU A 90 8.40 -22.03 -5.09
CA LEU A 90 7.64 -20.87 -4.65
C LEU A 90 8.54 -19.65 -4.50
N ILE A 91 8.28 -18.63 -5.30
CA ILE A 91 9.04 -17.38 -5.30
C ILE A 91 8.13 -16.19 -4.96
N PRO A 92 8.67 -15.12 -4.35
CA PRO A 92 7.85 -14.00 -3.90
C PRO A 92 7.30 -13.16 -5.05
N ARG A 93 8.03 -13.05 -6.17
CA ARG A 93 7.62 -12.26 -7.33
C ARG A 93 8.35 -12.71 -8.60
N TYR A 94 7.69 -12.55 -9.74
CA TYR A 94 8.34 -12.67 -11.03
C TYR A 94 9.25 -11.46 -11.33
N SER A 95 10.17 -11.67 -12.26
CA SER A 95 11.12 -10.67 -12.73
C SER A 95 11.32 -10.86 -14.23
N ILE A 96 12.04 -9.93 -14.89
CA ILE A 96 12.34 -10.02 -16.33
C ILE A 96 13.04 -11.36 -16.69
N ARG A 97 13.83 -11.91 -15.77
CA ARG A 97 14.49 -13.22 -15.97
C ARG A 97 13.46 -14.35 -16.14
N HIS A 98 12.36 -14.30 -15.40
CA HIS A 98 11.28 -15.28 -15.48
C HIS A 98 10.48 -15.15 -16.78
N VAL A 99 10.33 -13.93 -17.32
CA VAL A 99 9.73 -13.74 -18.65
C VAL A 99 10.57 -14.44 -19.72
N ARG A 100 11.90 -14.27 -19.69
CA ARG A 100 12.82 -14.95 -20.62
C ARG A 100 12.82 -16.47 -20.46
N GLN A 101 12.66 -16.95 -19.22
CA GLN A 101 12.51 -18.39 -18.98
C GLN A 101 11.20 -18.91 -19.59
N LEU A 102 10.08 -18.20 -19.41
CA LEU A 102 8.79 -18.56 -20.04
C LEU A 102 8.88 -18.61 -21.56
N GLU A 103 9.62 -17.69 -22.18
CA GLU A 103 9.82 -17.72 -23.64
C GLU A 103 10.46 -19.04 -24.11
N LYS A 104 11.44 -19.54 -23.36
CA LYS A 104 12.11 -20.81 -23.63
C LYS A 104 11.19 -22.00 -23.38
N GLU A 105 10.52 -22.03 -22.23
CA GLU A 105 9.61 -23.11 -21.82
C GLU A 105 8.43 -23.29 -22.79
N MET A 106 7.91 -22.19 -23.34
CA MET A 106 6.79 -22.22 -24.27
C MET A 106 7.19 -22.31 -25.74
N GLY A 107 8.48 -22.13 -26.07
CA GLY A 107 8.94 -21.99 -27.46
C GLY A 107 8.33 -20.79 -28.18
N GLN A 108 7.94 -19.74 -27.45
CA GLN A 108 7.27 -18.56 -27.97
C GLN A 108 7.96 -17.31 -27.43
N THR A 109 8.30 -16.35 -28.29
CA THR A 109 8.92 -15.09 -27.87
C THR A 109 7.88 -14.04 -27.53
N ALA A 110 8.12 -13.26 -26.47
CA ALA A 110 7.38 -12.03 -26.24
C ALA A 110 7.70 -11.00 -27.33
N PRO A 111 6.81 -10.02 -27.57
CA PRO A 111 7.12 -8.94 -28.50
C PRO A 111 8.43 -8.21 -28.12
N PRO A 112 9.29 -7.84 -29.09
CA PRO A 112 10.57 -7.21 -28.80
C PRO A 112 10.45 -5.96 -27.91
N GLY A 113 11.30 -5.87 -26.89
CA GLY A 113 11.31 -4.73 -25.97
C GLY A 113 10.13 -4.65 -24.99
N THR A 114 9.30 -5.70 -24.89
CA THR A 114 8.08 -5.67 -24.05
C THR A 114 8.15 -6.50 -22.78
N ALA A 115 9.32 -7.01 -22.37
CA ALA A 115 9.44 -7.90 -21.21
C ALA A 115 8.91 -7.27 -19.90
N ASP A 116 9.14 -5.97 -19.68
CA ASP A 116 8.55 -5.24 -18.55
C ASP A 116 7.03 -5.10 -18.67
N THR A 117 6.52 -4.73 -19.85
CA THR A 117 5.08 -4.68 -20.14
C THR A 117 4.40 -6.03 -19.93
N VAL A 118 5.03 -7.13 -20.34
CA VAL A 118 4.56 -8.50 -20.10
C VAL A 118 4.47 -8.79 -18.61
N LEU A 119 5.52 -8.47 -17.84
CA LEU A 119 5.54 -8.67 -16.40
C LEU A 119 4.44 -7.87 -15.68
N LYS A 120 4.28 -6.59 -16.06
CA LYS A 120 3.21 -5.71 -15.55
C LYS A 120 1.82 -6.27 -15.90
N THR A 121 1.63 -6.72 -17.13
CA THR A 121 0.36 -7.27 -17.62
C THR A 121 -0.02 -8.56 -16.91
N LEU A 122 0.94 -9.48 -16.75
CA LEU A 122 0.75 -10.73 -16.01
C LEU A 122 0.40 -10.44 -14.55
N THR A 123 1.16 -9.57 -13.89
CA THR A 123 0.93 -9.19 -12.48
C THR A 123 -0.46 -8.58 -12.30
N ALA A 124 -0.85 -7.64 -13.17
CA ALA A 124 -2.17 -7.01 -13.13
C ALA A 124 -3.32 -8.02 -13.31
N PHE A 125 -3.13 -9.04 -14.16
CA PHE A 125 -4.13 -10.07 -14.37
C PHE A 125 -4.24 -11.08 -13.22
N LEU A 126 -3.13 -11.42 -12.57
CA LEU A 126 -3.13 -12.34 -11.43
C LEU A 126 -3.89 -11.77 -10.22
N ILE A 127 -3.93 -10.45 -10.06
CA ILE A 127 -4.64 -9.77 -8.98
C ILE A 127 -6.05 -9.26 -9.37
N SER A 128 -6.45 -9.43 -10.63
CA SER A 128 -7.79 -9.05 -11.10
C SER A 128 -8.81 -10.18 -10.93
N ALA A 129 -10.10 -9.86 -11.00
CA ALA A 129 -11.17 -10.87 -10.94
C ALA A 129 -11.42 -11.53 -12.30
N GLY A 130 -11.81 -12.80 -12.30
CA GLY A 130 -12.29 -13.50 -13.49
C GLY A 130 -11.20 -14.03 -14.44
N THR A 131 -11.64 -14.67 -15.53
CA THR A 131 -10.78 -15.51 -16.38
C THR A 131 -10.26 -14.81 -17.64
N LYS A 132 -10.72 -13.58 -17.93
CA LYS A 132 -10.44 -12.90 -19.20
C LYS A 132 -9.38 -11.81 -19.08
N LEU A 133 -8.33 -11.94 -19.88
CA LEU A 133 -7.29 -10.92 -20.01
C LEU A 133 -7.75 -9.79 -20.97
N THR A 134 -8.20 -8.69 -20.38
CA THR A 134 -8.68 -7.49 -21.11
C THR A 134 -7.56 -6.49 -21.41
N GLN A 135 -7.84 -5.50 -22.27
CA GLN A 135 -6.92 -4.40 -22.61
C GLN A 135 -6.46 -3.61 -21.37
N ALA A 136 -7.32 -3.45 -20.36
CA ALA A 136 -7.03 -2.69 -19.14
C ALA A 136 -5.86 -3.27 -18.31
N HIS A 137 -5.56 -4.56 -18.46
CA HIS A 137 -4.42 -5.17 -17.76
C HIS A 137 -3.08 -4.79 -18.38
N CYS A 138 -3.05 -4.42 -19.67
CA CYS A 138 -1.83 -4.14 -20.39
C CYS A 138 -1.60 -2.62 -20.48
N PRO A 139 -0.52 -2.09 -19.85
CA PRO A 139 -0.28 -0.65 -19.81
C PRO A 139 0.24 -0.08 -21.13
N ASP A 140 0.40 -0.91 -22.18
CA ASP A 140 0.91 -0.47 -23.47
C ASP A 140 -0.13 0.40 -24.20
N PRO A 141 0.21 1.65 -24.56
CA PRO A 141 -0.71 2.54 -25.25
C PRO A 141 -0.90 2.18 -26.73
N ASP A 142 0.05 1.45 -27.35
CA ASP A 142 -0.09 1.01 -28.73
C ASP A 142 -1.01 -0.22 -28.79
N ALA A 143 -2.16 -0.09 -29.45
CA ALA A 143 -3.18 -1.14 -29.45
C ALA A 143 -2.69 -2.48 -30.06
N LYS A 144 -1.80 -2.43 -31.07
CA LYS A 144 -1.25 -3.64 -31.71
C LYS A 144 -0.28 -4.35 -30.76
N ARG A 145 0.65 -3.62 -30.18
CA ARG A 145 1.62 -4.11 -29.19
C ARG A 145 0.92 -4.61 -27.92
N ASN A 146 -0.07 -3.86 -27.44
CA ASN A 146 -0.94 -4.26 -26.33
C ASN A 146 -1.59 -5.63 -26.59
N ARG A 147 -2.20 -5.81 -27.78
CA ARG A 147 -2.79 -7.09 -28.18
C ARG A 147 -1.75 -8.21 -28.23
N ALA A 148 -0.58 -7.97 -28.81
CA ALA A 148 0.48 -8.96 -28.90
C ALA A 148 1.00 -9.39 -27.51
N VAL A 149 1.21 -8.43 -26.61
CA VAL A 149 1.58 -8.67 -25.20
C VAL A 149 0.50 -9.50 -24.51
N ARG A 150 -0.78 -9.16 -24.66
CA ARG A 150 -1.88 -9.93 -24.07
C ARG A 150 -1.96 -11.35 -24.60
N THR A 151 -1.77 -11.56 -25.90
CA THR A 151 -1.73 -12.92 -26.47
C THR A 151 -0.62 -13.77 -25.84
N PHE A 152 0.59 -13.20 -25.70
CA PHE A 152 1.69 -13.88 -25.02
C PHE A 152 1.36 -14.17 -23.54
N VAL A 153 0.86 -13.18 -22.80
CA VAL A 153 0.50 -13.34 -21.38
C VAL A 153 -0.61 -14.38 -21.18
N ALA A 154 -1.58 -14.45 -22.09
CA ALA A 154 -2.63 -15.46 -22.04
C ALA A 154 -2.06 -16.89 -22.21
N ALA A 155 -1.12 -17.07 -23.14
CA ALA A 155 -0.41 -18.34 -23.30
C ALA A 155 0.45 -18.68 -22.07
N ALA A 156 1.22 -17.70 -21.58
CA ALA A 156 2.03 -17.83 -20.36
C ALA A 156 1.18 -18.22 -19.15
N PHE A 157 0.06 -17.54 -18.92
CA PHE A 157 -0.84 -17.85 -17.82
C PHE A 157 -1.41 -19.27 -17.92
N LYS A 158 -1.82 -19.69 -19.13
CA LYS A 158 -2.34 -21.05 -19.37
C LYS A 158 -1.29 -22.13 -19.11
N TYR A 159 -0.01 -21.84 -19.37
CA TYR A 159 1.10 -22.68 -18.98
C TYR A 159 1.26 -22.69 -17.44
N ILE A 160 1.47 -21.52 -16.84
CA ILE A 160 1.79 -21.33 -15.40
C ILE A 160 0.72 -21.93 -14.47
N ILE A 161 -0.57 -21.80 -14.80
CA ILE A 161 -1.66 -22.26 -13.91
C ILE A 161 -1.69 -23.79 -13.75
N ARG A 162 -1.09 -24.52 -14.70
CA ARG A 162 -0.96 -25.99 -14.69
C ARG A 162 0.38 -26.39 -14.06
N TYR A 163 0.70 -25.77 -12.93
CA TYR A 163 2.00 -25.88 -12.27
C TYR A 163 2.36 -27.28 -11.79
N GLU A 164 1.42 -28.23 -11.81
CA GLU A 164 1.66 -29.65 -11.59
C GLU A 164 2.34 -30.33 -12.78
N ARG A 165 2.32 -29.72 -13.97
CA ARG A 165 2.82 -30.30 -15.24
C ARG A 165 4.22 -29.84 -15.64
N HIS A 166 4.82 -28.94 -14.88
CA HIS A 166 6.12 -28.36 -15.18
C HIS A 166 6.86 -27.99 -13.89
N SER A 167 8.14 -27.61 -13.98
CA SER A 167 8.96 -27.17 -12.85
C SER A 167 9.07 -25.64 -12.72
N PHE A 168 8.52 -24.87 -13.67
CA PHE A 168 8.57 -23.40 -13.64
C PHE A 168 8.09 -22.82 -12.29
N PRO A 169 8.75 -21.75 -11.77
CA PRO A 169 8.41 -21.15 -10.49
C PRO A 169 6.97 -20.61 -10.40
N ILE A 170 6.37 -20.72 -9.22
CA ILE A 170 5.03 -20.20 -8.91
C ILE A 170 5.13 -19.05 -7.91
N THR A 171 4.18 -18.12 -7.97
CA THR A 171 4.04 -17.04 -6.97
C THR A 171 2.77 -17.23 -6.15
N HIS A 172 2.66 -16.47 -5.06
CA HIS A 172 1.45 -16.44 -4.23
C HIS A 172 0.19 -16.02 -5.01
N ASP A 173 0.33 -15.12 -5.99
CA ASP A 173 -0.79 -14.64 -6.79
C ASP A 173 -1.26 -15.69 -7.82
N VAL A 174 -0.36 -16.56 -8.30
CA VAL A 174 -0.71 -17.61 -9.28
C VAL A 174 -1.73 -18.60 -8.72
N TYR A 175 -1.44 -19.19 -7.56
CA TYR A 175 -2.37 -20.16 -6.98
C TYR A 175 -3.61 -19.47 -6.41
N LEU A 176 -3.51 -18.22 -5.94
CA LEU A 176 -4.68 -17.47 -5.48
C LEU A 176 -5.63 -17.19 -6.64
N LYS A 177 -5.09 -16.81 -7.81
CA LYS A 177 -5.88 -16.64 -9.04
C LYS A 177 -6.56 -17.95 -9.45
N ARG A 178 -5.85 -19.07 -9.39
CA ARG A 178 -6.45 -20.39 -9.66
C ARG A 178 -7.57 -20.72 -8.67
N PHE A 179 -7.37 -20.46 -7.38
CA PHE A 179 -8.40 -20.64 -6.37
C PHE A 179 -9.65 -19.81 -6.69
N GLU A 180 -9.49 -18.52 -7.02
CA GLU A 180 -10.61 -17.66 -7.43
C GLU A 180 -11.37 -18.21 -8.65
N MET A 181 -10.67 -18.84 -9.59
CA MET A 181 -11.25 -19.39 -10.81
C MET A 181 -11.96 -20.74 -10.61
N GLU A 182 -11.45 -21.59 -9.72
CA GLU A 182 -11.82 -23.02 -9.64
C GLU A 182 -12.50 -23.42 -8.33
N ARG A 183 -12.40 -22.60 -7.28
CA ARG A 183 -12.80 -22.97 -5.91
C ARG A 183 -13.61 -21.86 -5.24
N THR A 184 -14.28 -22.23 -4.15
CA THR A 184 -15.00 -21.30 -3.28
C THR A 184 -14.71 -21.62 -1.82
N ILE A 185 -14.79 -20.60 -0.97
CA ILE A 185 -14.73 -20.81 0.48
C ILE A 185 -16.05 -21.45 0.92
N SER A 186 -15.97 -22.50 1.75
CA SER A 186 -17.14 -23.23 2.27
C SER A 186 -16.83 -23.82 3.66
N GLY A 187 -17.85 -24.32 4.36
CA GLY A 187 -17.69 -24.94 5.68
C GLY A 187 -17.70 -23.98 6.87
N TYR A 188 -18.10 -22.72 6.67
CA TYR A 188 -18.29 -21.71 7.70
C TYR A 188 -19.68 -21.10 7.59
N ASP A 189 -20.18 -20.56 8.69
CA ASP A 189 -21.46 -19.87 8.75
C ASP A 189 -21.35 -18.41 8.28
N TYR A 190 -20.17 -17.80 8.44
CA TYR A 190 -19.90 -16.42 8.02
C TYR A 190 -18.40 -16.14 7.85
N ILE A 191 -18.07 -15.07 7.13
CA ILE A 191 -16.71 -14.58 6.94
C ILE A 191 -16.56 -13.21 7.59
N MET A 192 -15.50 -13.02 8.37
CA MET A 192 -15.04 -11.72 8.84
C MET A 192 -13.82 -11.28 8.04
N VAL A 193 -13.81 -10.03 7.60
CA VAL A 193 -12.66 -9.45 6.89
C VAL A 193 -12.22 -8.17 7.59
N ASP A 194 -10.93 -8.10 7.90
CA ASP A 194 -10.29 -6.90 8.46
C ASP A 194 -9.47 -6.19 7.38
N GLU A 195 -9.30 -4.88 7.53
CA GLU A 195 -8.69 -4.01 6.52
C GLU A 195 -9.31 -4.17 5.12
N ALA A 196 -10.64 -4.27 5.06
CA ALA A 196 -11.37 -4.55 3.82
C ALA A 196 -11.13 -3.51 2.71
N GLN A 197 -10.70 -2.28 3.02
CA GLN A 197 -10.32 -1.28 2.03
C GLN A 197 -9.06 -1.63 1.21
N ASP A 198 -8.25 -2.59 1.66
CA ASP A 198 -7.01 -3.02 0.99
C ASP A 198 -7.19 -4.31 0.18
N LEU A 199 -8.42 -4.81 0.04
CA LEU A 199 -8.71 -5.97 -0.79
C LEU A 199 -8.47 -5.64 -2.26
N ASN A 200 -7.81 -6.55 -2.98
CA ASN A 200 -7.72 -6.51 -4.44
C ASN A 200 -8.92 -7.23 -5.09
N PRO A 201 -9.17 -7.04 -6.40
CA PRO A 201 -10.31 -7.65 -7.07
C PRO A 201 -10.39 -9.17 -6.99
N VAL A 202 -9.24 -9.87 -7.04
CA VAL A 202 -9.24 -11.35 -6.91
C VAL A 202 -9.75 -11.80 -5.54
N LEU A 203 -9.32 -11.15 -4.45
CA LEU A 203 -9.81 -11.43 -3.11
C LEU A 203 -11.29 -11.06 -2.95
N PHE A 204 -11.69 -9.91 -3.48
CA PHE A 204 -13.09 -9.50 -3.46
C PHE A 204 -14.00 -10.51 -4.18
N SER A 205 -13.56 -11.01 -5.34
CA SER A 205 -14.29 -12.05 -6.07
C SER A 205 -14.40 -13.35 -5.29
N ILE A 206 -13.34 -13.78 -4.60
CA ILE A 206 -13.37 -14.96 -3.71
C ILE A 206 -14.43 -14.80 -2.62
N LEU A 207 -14.51 -13.61 -1.99
CA LEU A 207 -15.51 -13.33 -0.95
C LEU A 207 -16.93 -13.39 -1.53
N GLN A 208 -17.18 -12.74 -2.67
CA GLN A 208 -18.49 -12.78 -3.32
C GLN A 208 -18.91 -14.19 -3.74
N LYS A 209 -17.99 -14.97 -4.32
CA LYS A 209 -18.23 -16.36 -4.76
C LYS A 209 -18.47 -17.33 -3.61
N SER A 210 -18.03 -17.01 -2.39
CA SER A 210 -18.32 -17.86 -1.23
C SER A 210 -19.81 -17.97 -0.93
N GLY A 211 -20.60 -16.95 -1.27
CA GLY A 211 -22.03 -16.87 -0.92
C GLY A 211 -22.32 -16.77 0.58
N LEU A 212 -21.29 -16.70 1.43
CA LEU A 212 -21.44 -16.64 2.88
C LEU A 212 -21.73 -15.21 3.35
N PRO A 213 -22.48 -15.05 4.46
CA PRO A 213 -22.61 -13.77 5.15
C PRO A 213 -21.25 -13.14 5.45
N LEU A 214 -21.11 -11.85 5.16
CA LEU A 214 -19.85 -11.12 5.24
C LEU A 214 -19.92 -9.99 6.27
N VAL A 215 -19.00 -10.02 7.22
CA VAL A 215 -18.74 -8.94 8.18
C VAL A 215 -17.42 -8.27 7.77
N ALA A 216 -17.51 -7.18 7.00
CA ALA A 216 -16.34 -6.47 6.51
C ALA A 216 -16.04 -5.25 7.39
N VAL A 217 -14.80 -5.09 7.87
CA VAL A 217 -14.38 -3.94 8.68
C VAL A 217 -13.21 -3.25 7.99
N GLY A 218 -13.28 -1.93 7.87
CA GLY A 218 -12.25 -1.18 7.18
C GLY A 218 -12.36 0.32 7.36
N ASP A 219 -11.27 1.02 7.05
CA ASP A 219 -11.19 2.47 6.98
C ASP A 219 -10.94 2.87 5.51
N PRO A 220 -11.97 3.31 4.75
CA PRO A 220 -11.82 3.66 3.34
C PRO A 220 -10.68 4.66 3.08
N HIS A 221 -10.41 5.55 4.04
CA HIS A 221 -9.39 6.60 3.94
C HIS A 221 -7.99 6.13 4.31
N GLN A 222 -7.82 4.88 4.73
CA GLN A 222 -6.49 4.26 4.87
C GLN A 222 -6.08 3.44 3.65
N SER A 223 -6.86 3.40 2.55
CA SER A 223 -6.47 2.70 1.32
C SER A 223 -5.38 3.48 0.56
N ILE A 224 -4.11 3.13 0.85
CA ILE A 224 -2.90 3.75 0.27
C ILE A 224 -2.07 2.75 -0.56
N TYR A 225 -2.65 1.59 -0.89
CA TYR A 225 -2.04 0.57 -1.74
C TYR A 225 -2.75 0.43 -3.09
N ALA A 226 -3.46 1.47 -3.56
CA ALA A 226 -4.13 1.48 -4.85
C ALA A 226 -3.19 1.13 -6.02
N PHE A 227 -1.91 1.54 -5.94
CA PHE A 227 -0.87 1.18 -6.92
C PHE A 227 -0.59 -0.34 -7.01
N ARG A 228 -1.01 -1.14 -6.02
CA ARG A 228 -0.94 -2.61 -6.02
C ARG A 228 -2.25 -3.25 -6.52
N GLY A 229 -3.14 -2.47 -7.14
CA GLY A 229 -4.43 -2.96 -7.63
C GLY A 229 -5.46 -3.22 -6.54
N ALA A 230 -5.29 -2.66 -5.33
CA ALA A 230 -6.36 -2.65 -4.34
C ALA A 230 -7.55 -1.84 -4.87
N VAL A 231 -8.76 -2.35 -4.68
CA VAL A 231 -10.01 -1.62 -4.95
C VAL A 231 -10.63 -1.21 -3.63
N ASP A 232 -11.38 -0.11 -3.60
CA ASP A 232 -12.22 0.22 -2.45
C ASP A 232 -13.37 -0.79 -2.33
N ALA A 233 -13.07 -1.99 -1.84
CA ALA A 233 -14.03 -3.05 -1.66
C ALA A 233 -15.12 -2.67 -0.65
N MET A 234 -14.86 -1.71 0.25
CA MET A 234 -15.87 -1.17 1.14
C MET A 234 -16.97 -0.45 0.35
N SER A 235 -16.63 0.27 -0.73
CA SER A 235 -17.62 0.87 -1.63
C SER A 235 -18.38 -0.17 -2.46
N GLY A 236 -17.71 -1.23 -2.91
CA GLY A 236 -18.30 -2.30 -3.74
C GLY A 236 -19.30 -3.20 -3.01
N LEU A 237 -19.28 -3.21 -1.67
CA LEU A 237 -20.26 -3.94 -0.85
C LEU A 237 -21.52 -3.09 -0.63
N SER A 238 -22.58 -3.39 -1.38
CA SER A 238 -23.92 -2.80 -1.21
C SER A 238 -24.67 -3.43 -0.02
N VAL A 239 -24.11 -3.30 1.18
CA VAL A 239 -24.66 -3.81 2.45
C VAL A 239 -24.78 -2.70 3.48
N GLN A 240 -25.53 -2.94 4.55
CA GLN A 240 -25.68 -1.97 5.64
C GLN A 240 -24.31 -1.54 6.18
N ALA A 241 -24.09 -0.22 6.28
CA ALA A 241 -22.89 0.37 6.85
C ALA A 241 -23.12 0.81 8.30
N LEU A 242 -22.24 0.38 9.22
CA LEU A 242 -22.25 0.78 10.63
C LEU A 242 -20.98 1.57 10.96
N PRO A 243 -21.08 2.68 11.70
CA PRO A 243 -19.91 3.49 12.05
C PRO A 243 -19.12 2.87 13.20
N LEU A 244 -17.81 3.11 13.21
CA LEU A 244 -16.93 2.94 14.36
C LEU A 244 -15.96 4.12 14.42
N SER A 245 -16.38 5.20 15.09
CA SER A 245 -15.79 6.54 14.96
C SER A 245 -14.85 6.92 16.12
N ARG A 246 -14.99 6.30 17.30
CA ARG A 246 -14.17 6.62 18.47
C ARG A 246 -12.81 5.93 18.43
N SER A 247 -11.74 6.70 18.30
CA SER A 247 -10.37 6.20 18.39
C SER A 247 -10.01 5.84 19.83
N TRP A 248 -9.28 4.74 20.01
CA TRP A 248 -8.64 4.35 21.26
C TRP A 248 -7.14 4.67 21.29
N ARG A 249 -6.60 5.21 20.19
CA ARG A 249 -5.16 5.46 20.00
C ARG A 249 -4.73 6.85 20.47
N PHE A 250 -5.57 7.86 20.25
CA PHE A 250 -5.24 9.27 20.49
C PHE A 250 -6.46 10.08 20.96
N GLY A 251 -6.17 11.27 21.48
CA GLY A 251 -7.16 12.25 21.96
C GLY A 251 -7.73 13.15 20.88
N GLU A 252 -8.59 14.08 21.30
CA GLU A 252 -9.43 14.91 20.42
C GLU A 252 -8.62 15.82 19.48
N GLU A 253 -7.50 16.39 19.94
CA GLU A 253 -6.66 17.26 19.10
C GLU A 253 -6.23 16.60 17.79
N LEU A 254 -5.77 15.35 17.87
CA LEU A 254 -5.34 14.62 16.68
C LEU A 254 -6.54 14.23 15.83
N ALA A 255 -7.68 13.88 16.43
CA ALA A 255 -8.91 13.60 15.71
C ALA A 255 -9.39 14.83 14.91
N ARG A 256 -9.31 16.03 15.49
CA ARG A 256 -9.61 17.29 14.79
C ARG A 256 -8.71 17.51 13.57
N LEU A 257 -7.39 17.35 13.71
CA LEU A 257 -6.47 17.44 12.58
C LEU A 257 -6.78 16.39 11.51
N ALA A 258 -7.01 15.14 11.91
CA ALA A 258 -7.33 14.06 10.99
C ALA A 258 -8.61 14.34 10.19
N ASN A 259 -9.67 14.82 10.86
CA ASN A 259 -10.91 15.24 10.20
C ASN A 259 -10.71 16.44 9.27
N ALA A 260 -9.90 17.43 9.65
CA ALA A 260 -9.59 18.58 8.82
C ALA A 260 -8.83 18.19 7.54
N VAL A 261 -7.89 17.25 7.64
CA VAL A 261 -7.19 16.65 6.49
C VAL A 261 -8.19 15.91 5.60
N LEU A 262 -9.01 15.03 6.16
CA LEU A 262 -9.98 14.24 5.39
C LEU A 262 -11.11 15.08 4.78
N ALA A 263 -11.44 16.24 5.34
CA ALA A 263 -12.36 17.19 4.75
C ALA A 263 -11.84 17.74 3.40
N GLN A 264 -10.55 17.57 3.09
CA GLN A 264 -9.97 17.92 1.79
C GLN A 264 -10.03 16.77 0.78
N HIS A 265 -10.57 15.59 1.12
CA HIS A 265 -10.79 14.47 0.20
C HIS A 265 -12.07 14.71 -0.63
N THR A 266 -12.13 14.22 -1.88
CA THR A 266 -13.37 14.36 -2.71
C THR A 266 -14.59 13.68 -2.10
N LYS A 267 -14.36 12.64 -1.32
CA LYS A 267 -15.37 11.86 -0.58
C LYS A 267 -15.03 11.90 0.90
N PRO A 268 -15.30 12.99 1.64
CA PRO A 268 -14.97 13.06 3.06
C PRO A 268 -15.74 11.98 3.85
N PRO A 269 -15.25 11.57 5.03
CA PRO A 269 -15.93 10.58 5.85
C PRO A 269 -17.32 11.08 6.29
N HIS A 270 -18.34 10.24 6.10
CA HIS A 270 -19.69 10.53 6.58
C HIS A 270 -19.76 10.62 8.12
N TYR A 271 -18.95 9.81 8.80
CA TYR A 271 -18.85 9.80 10.25
C TYR A 271 -17.46 10.33 10.65
N PRO A 272 -17.37 11.54 11.24
CA PRO A 272 -16.08 12.11 11.63
C PRO A 272 -15.47 11.29 12.77
N LEU A 273 -14.14 11.23 12.78
CA LEU A 273 -13.38 10.56 13.83
C LEU A 273 -13.53 11.31 15.15
N ARG A 274 -13.67 10.57 16.25
CA ARG A 274 -13.72 11.12 17.62
C ARG A 274 -12.50 10.66 18.39
N GLY A 275 -11.81 11.57 19.07
CA GLY A 275 -10.70 11.22 19.94
C GLY A 275 -11.19 10.50 21.20
N ASN A 276 -10.30 9.80 21.88
CA ASN A 276 -10.61 9.29 23.22
C ASN A 276 -10.49 10.44 24.23
N PRO A 277 -11.57 10.84 24.94
CA PRO A 277 -11.49 11.91 25.94
C PRO A 277 -10.53 11.61 27.10
N ALA A 278 -10.22 10.33 27.34
CA ALA A 278 -9.26 9.90 28.35
C ALA A 278 -7.79 10.06 27.92
N LEU A 279 -7.51 10.35 26.65
CA LEU A 279 -6.15 10.51 26.12
C LEU A 279 -5.91 11.98 25.78
N LYS A 280 -4.70 12.47 26.10
CA LYS A 280 -4.21 13.77 25.65
C LYS A 280 -3.16 13.55 24.57
N THR A 281 -3.38 14.15 23.40
CA THR A 281 -2.42 14.12 22.29
C THR A 281 -2.07 15.55 21.91
N SER A 282 -0.79 15.87 21.77
CA SER A 282 -0.33 17.21 21.38
C SER A 282 0.15 17.24 19.94
N ILE A 283 -0.29 18.24 19.18
CA ILE A 283 0.24 18.58 17.85
C ILE A 283 1.26 19.70 18.01
N ARG A 284 2.45 19.53 17.44
CA ARG A 284 3.57 20.46 17.57
C ARG A 284 4.20 20.76 16.22
N HIS A 285 4.72 21.96 16.06
CA HIS A 285 5.52 22.30 14.89
C HIS A 285 6.90 21.61 14.97
N TYR A 286 7.31 20.94 13.90
CA TYR A 286 8.65 20.39 13.74
C TYR A 286 9.66 21.44 13.25
N THR A 287 10.52 21.91 14.15
CA THR A 287 11.56 22.91 13.86
C THR A 287 12.94 22.31 13.55
N GLY A 288 13.00 21.01 13.22
CA GLY A 288 14.25 20.31 12.86
C GLY A 288 15.07 19.75 14.03
N LYS A 289 14.78 20.15 15.28
CA LYS A 289 15.46 19.63 16.48
C LYS A 289 14.46 19.07 17.47
N VAL A 290 14.36 17.74 17.52
CA VAL A 290 13.55 17.03 18.53
C VAL A 290 14.42 15.94 19.12
N ARG A 291 14.57 15.92 20.45
CA ARG A 291 15.22 14.79 21.14
C ARG A 291 14.22 13.62 21.14
N PRO A 292 14.52 12.49 20.47
CA PRO A 292 13.58 11.39 20.42
C PRO A 292 13.32 10.83 21.81
N ALA A 293 12.05 10.67 22.18
CA ALA A 293 11.67 9.87 23.33
C ALA A 293 11.69 8.38 22.97
N LYS A 294 11.44 7.48 23.95
CA LYS A 294 11.21 6.06 23.65
C LYS A 294 10.07 5.93 22.62
N ASN A 295 10.19 4.98 21.69
CA ASN A 295 9.16 4.67 20.69
C ASN A 295 8.80 5.87 19.79
N THR A 296 9.83 6.57 19.30
CA THR A 296 9.69 7.70 18.37
C THR A 296 9.83 7.24 16.92
N LEU A 297 8.91 7.67 16.06
CA LEU A 297 8.98 7.46 14.60
C LEU A 297 9.37 8.74 13.87
N ILE A 298 10.43 8.70 13.06
CA ILE A 298 10.63 9.65 11.96
C ILE A 298 9.92 9.12 10.72
N LEU A 299 9.03 9.94 10.17
CA LEU A 299 8.13 9.56 9.10
C LEU A 299 8.33 10.45 7.88
N ALA A 300 8.76 9.84 6.77
CA ALA A 300 8.92 10.48 5.48
C ALA A 300 7.76 10.16 4.54
N ARG A 301 7.47 11.06 3.59
CA ARG A 301 6.61 10.73 2.44
C ARG A 301 7.35 9.87 1.43
N THR A 302 8.63 10.14 1.19
CA THR A 302 9.46 9.56 0.13
C THR A 302 10.68 8.82 0.67
N ASN A 303 11.17 7.81 -0.07
CA ASN A 303 12.42 7.12 0.26
C ASN A 303 13.64 8.05 0.15
N ALA A 304 13.61 9.03 -0.77
CA ALA A 304 14.68 10.02 -0.90
C ALA A 304 14.81 10.83 0.38
N ARG A 305 13.71 11.40 0.87
CA ARG A 305 13.72 12.20 2.10
C ARG A 305 14.06 11.38 3.33
N LEU A 306 13.59 10.13 3.40
CA LEU A 306 13.98 9.19 4.44
C LEU A 306 15.50 9.03 4.48
N PHE A 307 16.13 8.74 3.33
CA PHE A 307 17.59 8.63 3.22
C PHE A 307 18.30 9.90 3.69
N GLU A 308 17.85 11.08 3.25
CA GLU A 308 18.39 12.37 3.71
C GLU A 308 18.30 12.54 5.24
N SER A 309 17.25 12.00 5.87
CA SER A 309 17.14 12.00 7.32
C SER A 309 18.12 11.04 7.97
N LEU A 310 18.29 9.83 7.41
CA LEU A 310 19.20 8.81 7.94
C LEU A 310 20.66 9.29 7.96
N VAL A 311 21.08 10.01 6.92
CA VAL A 311 22.44 10.60 6.83
C VAL A 311 22.76 11.53 8.01
N ASN A 312 21.74 12.16 8.61
CA ASN A 312 21.91 13.13 9.68
C ASN A 312 21.71 12.54 11.09
N ILE A 313 21.28 11.27 11.20
CA ILE A 313 21.08 10.62 12.49
C ILE A 313 22.43 10.17 13.05
N LYS A 314 22.68 10.49 14.32
CA LYS A 314 23.94 10.18 15.03
C LYS A 314 23.77 9.16 16.16
N THR A 315 22.58 8.60 16.32
CA THR A 315 22.24 7.63 17.36
C THR A 315 21.76 6.34 16.73
N PRO A 316 21.83 5.18 17.42
CA PRO A 316 21.26 3.94 16.91
C PRO A 316 19.78 4.09 16.51
N PHE A 317 19.40 3.49 15.39
CA PHE A 317 18.03 3.56 14.85
C PHE A 317 17.64 2.26 14.13
N HIS A 318 16.34 2.06 13.93
CA HIS A 318 15.80 0.96 13.14
C HIS A 318 15.02 1.48 11.94
N VAL A 319 15.20 0.90 10.76
CA VAL A 319 14.40 1.23 9.58
C VAL A 319 13.35 0.14 9.34
N LEU A 320 12.08 0.52 9.29
CA LEU A 320 11.02 -0.45 9.02
C LEU A 320 11.20 -1.09 7.64
N GLY A 321 11.30 -2.42 7.62
CA GLY A 321 11.58 -3.20 6.42
C GLY A 321 13.05 -3.20 6.00
N GLY A 322 13.96 -2.77 6.89
CA GLY A 322 15.41 -2.82 6.71
C GLY A 322 15.97 -1.80 5.73
N ILE A 323 17.30 -1.78 5.65
CA ILE A 323 18.07 -0.88 4.78
C ILE A 323 18.67 -1.57 3.55
N GLN A 324 18.66 -2.90 3.49
CA GLN A 324 19.45 -3.66 2.52
C GLN A 324 19.11 -3.33 1.07
N ASP A 325 17.83 -3.40 0.69
CA ASP A 325 17.37 -3.06 -0.65
C ASP A 325 17.76 -1.62 -1.03
N MET A 326 17.55 -0.67 -0.13
CA MET A 326 17.89 0.74 -0.35
C MET A 326 19.40 0.95 -0.55
N VAL A 327 20.22 0.31 0.29
CA VAL A 327 21.69 0.40 0.21
C VAL A 327 22.19 -0.22 -1.09
N GLN A 328 21.65 -1.37 -1.48
CA GLN A 328 22.02 -2.04 -2.73
C GLN A 328 21.67 -1.19 -3.95
N GLU A 329 20.46 -0.64 -4.01
CA GLU A 329 20.02 0.25 -5.10
C GLU A 329 20.94 1.49 -5.22
N ILE A 330 21.23 2.15 -4.09
CA ILE A 330 22.07 3.35 -4.07
C ILE A 330 23.51 3.02 -4.49
N ARG A 331 24.10 1.91 -4.00
CA ARG A 331 25.45 1.48 -4.40
C ARG A 331 25.54 1.12 -5.88
N SER A 332 24.52 0.47 -6.44
CA SER A 332 24.47 0.19 -7.88
C SER A 332 24.35 1.48 -8.69
N ALA A 333 23.52 2.44 -8.28
CA ALA A 333 23.43 3.74 -8.93
C ALA A 333 24.76 4.52 -8.87
N LEU A 334 25.44 4.52 -7.71
CA LEU A 334 26.77 5.10 -7.54
C LEU A 334 27.82 4.43 -8.44
N THR A 335 27.72 3.11 -8.62
CA THR A 335 28.60 2.37 -9.54
C THR A 335 28.38 2.81 -10.99
N LEU A 336 27.12 2.98 -11.42
CA LEU A 336 26.79 3.52 -12.74
C LEU A 336 27.36 4.94 -12.91
N TYR A 337 27.19 5.81 -11.91
CA TYR A 337 27.73 7.17 -11.90
C TYR A 337 29.26 7.18 -12.06
N ARG A 338 29.99 6.36 -11.27
CA ARG A 338 31.45 6.24 -11.38
C ARG A 338 31.90 5.73 -12.74
N ARG A 339 31.17 4.78 -13.33
CA ARG A 339 31.42 4.27 -14.69
C ARG A 339 31.23 5.30 -15.79
N HIS A 340 30.46 6.35 -15.53
CA HIS A 340 30.31 7.44 -16.48
C HIS A 340 31.63 8.17 -16.74
N SER A 341 32.47 8.34 -15.71
CA SER A 341 33.78 9.00 -15.81
C SER A 341 34.95 8.00 -15.88
N ASN A 342 34.80 6.80 -15.30
CA ASN A 342 35.81 5.74 -15.33
C ASN A 342 35.17 4.37 -15.67
N PRO A 343 35.20 3.93 -16.94
CA PRO A 343 34.58 2.68 -17.38
C PRO A 343 35.01 1.42 -16.63
N THR A 344 36.17 1.43 -15.98
CA THR A 344 36.73 0.30 -15.21
C THR A 344 36.27 0.24 -13.75
N ALA A 345 35.46 1.22 -13.30
CA ALA A 345 34.98 1.26 -11.92
C ALA A 345 34.20 -0.02 -11.55
N ARG A 346 34.64 -0.65 -10.45
CA ARG A 346 34.02 -1.86 -9.89
C ARG A 346 33.01 -1.51 -8.80
N GLY A 347 31.96 -2.30 -8.68
CA GLY A 347 30.93 -2.14 -7.67
C GLY A 347 29.75 -3.11 -7.86
N PRO A 348 28.74 -3.05 -6.99
CA PRO A 348 27.59 -3.95 -7.07
C PRO A 348 26.77 -3.75 -8.35
N GLU A 349 26.53 -4.83 -9.09
CA GLU A 349 25.73 -4.83 -10.31
C GLU A 349 24.33 -5.42 -10.11
N GLY A 350 23.39 -5.06 -10.97
CA GLY A 350 22.04 -5.65 -11.01
C GLY A 350 21.10 -5.21 -9.89
N GLY A 351 21.50 -4.27 -9.03
CA GLY A 351 20.64 -3.66 -8.00
C GLY A 351 19.66 -2.61 -8.54
N VAL A 352 19.80 -2.20 -9.80
CA VAL A 352 18.91 -1.23 -10.48
C VAL A 352 18.62 -1.67 -11.91
N PRO A 353 17.46 -1.30 -12.50
CA PRO A 353 17.06 -1.74 -13.84
C PRO A 353 17.74 -0.95 -14.97
N PHE A 354 18.86 -0.27 -14.71
CA PHE A 354 19.57 0.58 -15.67
C PHE A 354 20.96 0.02 -15.96
N GLY A 355 21.36 -0.01 -17.24
CA GLY A 355 22.67 -0.47 -17.69
C GLY A 355 23.75 0.62 -17.68
N SER A 356 23.37 1.90 -17.66
CA SER A 356 24.33 3.02 -17.63
C SER A 356 23.79 4.24 -16.86
N TRP A 357 24.68 5.14 -16.45
CA TRP A 357 24.27 6.42 -15.85
C TRP A 357 23.45 7.26 -16.82
N LYS A 358 23.81 7.27 -18.11
CA LYS A 358 23.07 7.99 -19.16
C LYS A 358 21.64 7.49 -19.29
N GLU A 359 21.43 6.19 -19.20
CA GLU A 359 20.09 5.58 -19.21
C GLU A 359 19.28 5.97 -17.98
N LEU A 360 19.90 5.96 -16.78
CA LEU A 360 19.25 6.43 -15.56
C LEU A 360 18.86 7.92 -15.66
N VAL A 361 19.75 8.77 -16.20
CA VAL A 361 19.47 10.19 -16.44
C VAL A 361 18.32 10.38 -17.43
N ALA A 362 18.31 9.63 -18.53
CA ALA A 362 17.21 9.68 -19.49
C ALA A 362 15.88 9.23 -18.85
N ALA A 363 15.92 8.20 -17.99
CA ALA A 363 14.75 7.68 -17.30
C ALA A 363 14.17 8.65 -16.25
N LYS A 364 14.95 9.61 -15.71
CA LYS A 364 14.42 10.62 -14.78
C LYS A 364 13.71 11.79 -15.47
N GLU A 365 13.75 11.89 -16.80
CA GLU A 365 13.24 13.04 -17.55
C GLU A 365 11.88 12.74 -18.22
N GLY A 366 11.07 13.79 -18.39
CA GLY A 366 9.78 13.73 -19.09
C GLY A 366 8.56 13.42 -18.21
N ASP A 367 7.39 13.43 -18.85
CA ASP A 367 6.08 13.23 -18.20
C ASP A 367 5.89 11.83 -17.56
N ASN A 368 6.73 10.85 -17.95
CA ASN A 368 6.73 9.48 -17.44
C ASN A 368 8.04 9.13 -16.72
N ALA A 369 8.70 10.12 -16.12
CA ALA A 369 9.95 9.92 -15.38
C ALA A 369 9.83 8.76 -14.37
N ASP A 370 10.79 7.84 -14.40
CA ASP A 370 10.88 6.72 -13.48
C ASP A 370 11.16 7.26 -12.06
N PRO A 371 10.26 7.03 -11.08
CA PRO A 371 10.43 7.53 -9.71
C PRO A 371 11.69 6.99 -9.03
N THR A 372 12.11 5.77 -9.37
CA THR A 372 13.34 5.13 -8.90
C THR A 372 14.53 5.85 -9.46
N ALA A 373 14.56 6.11 -10.77
CA ALA A 373 15.63 6.87 -11.44
C ALA A 373 15.77 8.27 -10.84
N LYS A 374 14.64 9.00 -10.69
CA LYS A 374 14.62 10.35 -10.11
C LYS A 374 15.19 10.35 -8.69
N ARG A 375 14.74 9.44 -7.82
CA ARG A 375 15.27 9.28 -6.45
C ARG A 375 16.77 9.02 -6.45
N LEU A 376 17.23 8.02 -7.22
CA LEU A 376 18.62 7.59 -7.22
C LEU A 376 19.54 8.69 -7.76
N PHE A 377 19.10 9.39 -8.82
CA PHE A 377 19.78 10.56 -9.33
C PHE A 377 19.94 11.62 -8.24
N THR A 378 18.85 12.03 -7.58
CA THR A 378 18.89 13.06 -6.54
C THR A 378 19.84 12.70 -5.39
N ILE A 379 19.86 11.45 -4.94
CA ILE A 379 20.76 10.99 -3.87
C ILE A 379 22.23 11.05 -4.33
N VAL A 380 22.53 10.48 -5.51
CA VAL A 380 23.90 10.40 -6.01
C VAL A 380 24.45 11.77 -6.37
N ASP A 381 23.64 12.61 -7.01
CA ASP A 381 24.00 13.99 -7.39
C ASP A 381 24.32 14.85 -6.16
N LYS A 382 23.53 14.72 -5.09
CA LYS A 382 23.71 15.50 -3.87
C LYS A 382 24.91 15.06 -3.02
N HIS A 383 25.16 13.76 -2.91
CA HIS A 383 26.16 13.21 -1.98
C HIS A 383 27.46 12.77 -2.64
N GLY A 384 27.45 12.53 -3.95
CA GLY A 384 28.64 12.22 -4.76
C GLY A 384 29.56 11.19 -4.12
N PHE A 385 30.80 11.61 -3.85
CA PHE A 385 31.87 10.76 -3.33
C PHE A 385 31.71 10.39 -1.85
N ASP A 386 31.04 11.21 -1.04
CA ASP A 386 30.84 10.95 0.41
C ASP A 386 29.80 9.85 0.68
N LEU A 387 29.08 9.42 -0.36
CA LEU A 387 27.95 8.52 -0.24
C LEU A 387 28.35 7.15 0.35
N ASP A 388 29.56 6.65 0.05
CA ASP A 388 30.06 5.40 0.63
C ASP A 388 30.25 5.51 2.15
N GLU A 389 30.85 6.60 2.65
CA GLU A 389 31.04 6.83 4.10
C GLU A 389 29.71 7.04 4.83
N LYS A 390 28.77 7.75 4.19
CA LYS A 390 27.40 7.93 4.71
C LYS A 390 26.67 6.60 4.81
N ILE A 391 26.77 5.74 3.80
CA ILE A 391 26.19 4.39 3.82
C ILE A 391 26.82 3.55 4.92
N LYS A 392 28.15 3.58 5.08
CA LYS A 392 28.85 2.86 6.17
C LYS A 392 28.32 3.31 7.53
N THR A 393 28.15 4.61 7.74
CA THR A 393 27.60 5.18 8.98
C THR A 393 26.17 4.71 9.23
N ILE A 394 25.31 4.73 8.19
CA ILE A 394 23.94 4.22 8.27
C ILE A 394 23.92 2.74 8.65
N GLN A 395 24.78 1.92 8.03
CA GLN A 395 24.88 0.50 8.33
C GLN A 395 25.38 0.24 9.76
N ALA A 396 26.32 1.04 10.26
CA ALA A 396 26.86 0.91 11.61
C ALA A 396 25.87 1.31 12.70
N LEU A 397 25.00 2.29 12.44
CA LEU A 397 23.98 2.76 13.39
C LEU A 397 22.66 1.98 13.30
N HIS A 398 22.43 1.24 12.22
CA HIS A 398 21.20 0.48 12.03
C HIS A 398 21.15 -0.76 12.94
N CYS A 399 20.08 -0.89 13.70
CA CYS A 399 19.76 -2.09 14.48
C CYS A 399 18.62 -2.86 13.81
N ASP A 400 18.72 -4.19 13.74
CA ASP A 400 17.71 -5.03 13.07
C ASP A 400 16.39 -5.13 13.84
N ASN A 401 16.42 -4.95 15.16
CA ASN A 401 15.24 -5.04 16.01
C ASN A 401 14.80 -3.66 16.50
N ALA A 402 13.54 -3.31 16.21
CA ALA A 402 12.94 -2.05 16.63
C ALA A 402 12.84 -1.89 18.16
N ALA A 403 12.83 -3.00 18.93
CA ALA A 403 12.75 -2.94 20.39
C ALA A 403 14.04 -2.44 21.04
N ASP A 404 15.17 -2.50 20.34
CA ASP A 404 16.50 -2.20 20.88
C ASP A 404 16.87 -0.71 20.72
N VAL A 405 15.99 0.08 20.10
CA VAL A 405 16.23 1.49 19.79
C VAL A 405 15.07 2.37 20.24
N SER A 406 15.37 3.63 20.57
CA SER A 406 14.35 4.64 20.83
C SER A 406 13.80 5.26 19.55
N LEU A 407 14.55 5.17 18.45
CA LEU A 407 14.27 5.85 17.19
C LEU A 407 14.02 4.84 16.06
N VAL A 408 12.83 4.92 15.48
CA VAL A 408 12.44 4.17 14.29
C VAL A 408 12.26 5.13 13.12
N CYS A 409 12.67 4.72 11.92
CA CYS A 409 12.55 5.52 10.72
C CYS A 409 11.77 4.75 9.65
N SER A 410 10.86 5.42 8.95
CA SER A 410 10.03 4.78 7.92
C SER A 410 9.44 5.79 6.95
N THR A 411 8.93 5.28 5.83
CA THR A 411 7.92 6.00 5.05
C THR A 411 6.50 5.74 5.60
N ALA A 412 5.56 6.65 5.32
CA ALA A 412 4.16 6.50 5.72
C ALA A 412 3.54 5.16 5.24
N HIS A 413 3.87 4.73 4.03
CA HIS A 413 3.42 3.45 3.47
C HIS A 413 3.89 2.25 4.28
N LYS A 414 5.16 2.22 4.72
CA LYS A 414 5.71 1.11 5.51
C LYS A 414 5.31 1.17 6.99
N ALA A 415 4.96 2.35 7.50
CA ALA A 415 4.50 2.54 8.87
C ALA A 415 3.00 2.22 9.07
N LYS A 416 2.25 1.98 7.98
CA LYS A 416 0.83 1.59 8.08
C LYS A 416 0.67 0.33 8.93
N GLY A 417 -0.35 0.33 9.80
CA GLY A 417 -0.60 -0.75 10.77
C GLY A 417 0.27 -0.72 12.04
N ARG A 418 1.21 0.22 12.16
CA ARG A 418 2.01 0.43 13.38
C ARG A 418 1.58 1.70 14.11
N GLU A 419 1.97 1.81 15.37
CA GLU A 419 1.62 2.93 16.24
C GLU A 419 2.82 3.30 17.10
N PHE A 420 3.01 4.59 17.33
CA PHE A 420 4.17 5.14 18.03
C PHE A 420 3.72 6.20 19.03
N ASP A 421 4.44 6.34 20.13
CA ASP A 421 4.11 7.36 21.14
C ASP A 421 4.33 8.75 20.55
N THR A 422 5.48 8.94 19.91
CA THR A 422 5.83 10.17 19.19
C THR A 422 6.03 9.91 17.71
N VAL A 423 5.46 10.75 16.85
CA VAL A 423 5.71 10.75 15.41
C VAL A 423 6.24 12.12 15.00
N ILE A 424 7.30 12.12 14.19
CA ILE A 424 7.91 13.30 13.57
C ILE A 424 7.72 13.17 12.06
N MET A 425 6.80 13.94 11.51
CA MET A 425 6.62 14.04 10.06
C MET A 425 7.66 14.98 9.47
N LEU A 426 8.33 14.53 8.41
CA LEU A 426 9.32 15.33 7.69
C LEU A 426 8.64 16.34 6.76
N ASP A 427 9.45 17.26 6.24
CA ASP A 427 9.08 18.39 5.38
C ASP A 427 8.71 18.01 3.94
N ASP A 428 8.72 16.72 3.59
CA ASP A 428 8.29 16.23 2.28
C ASP A 428 6.78 15.92 2.20
N PHE A 429 6.02 16.27 3.24
CA PHE A 429 4.55 16.29 3.23
C PHE A 429 4.05 17.71 2.90
N LEU A 430 3.29 17.83 1.81
CA LEU A 430 2.62 19.09 1.45
C LEU A 430 1.38 19.35 2.31
N SER A 431 0.95 20.61 2.34
CA SER A 431 -0.26 21.00 3.06
C SER A 431 -1.51 20.34 2.44
N PRO A 432 -2.51 19.92 3.26
CA PRO A 432 -3.78 19.42 2.75
C PRO A 432 -4.49 20.40 1.80
N ALA A 433 -4.40 21.70 2.07
CA ALA A 433 -4.99 22.74 1.22
C ALA A 433 -4.32 22.79 -0.17
N GLU A 434 -3.01 22.55 -0.25
CA GLU A 434 -2.29 22.55 -1.53
C GLU A 434 -2.77 21.42 -2.44
N TRP A 435 -3.04 20.23 -1.88
CA TRP A 435 -3.62 19.12 -2.64
C TRP A 435 -5.04 19.43 -3.11
N ALA A 436 -5.85 20.10 -2.29
CA ALA A 436 -7.18 20.57 -2.70
C ALA A 436 -7.09 21.54 -3.89
N THR A 437 -6.23 22.56 -3.82
CA THR A 437 -6.01 23.50 -4.92
C THR A 437 -5.50 22.82 -6.20
N ARG A 438 -4.59 21.84 -6.07
CA ARG A 438 -4.10 21.07 -7.23
C ARG A 438 -5.23 20.29 -7.91
N ARG A 439 -6.16 19.74 -7.13
CA ARG A 439 -7.34 19.04 -7.63
C ARG A 439 -8.34 19.99 -8.28
N GLU A 440 -8.63 21.13 -7.68
CA GLU A 440 -9.49 22.17 -8.27
C GLU A 440 -8.96 22.65 -9.62
N ARG A 441 -7.64 22.86 -9.73
CA ARG A 441 -6.99 23.18 -11.02
C ARG A 441 -7.14 22.05 -12.05
N ALA A 442 -7.11 20.79 -11.62
CA ALA A 442 -7.33 19.65 -12.53
C ALA A 442 -8.79 19.57 -13.00
N LEU A 443 -9.75 19.84 -12.10
CA LEU A 443 -11.18 19.93 -12.41
C LEU A 443 -11.50 21.06 -13.38
N ALA A 444 -10.98 22.26 -13.14
CA ALA A 444 -11.16 23.39 -14.05
C ALA A 444 -10.60 23.11 -15.45
N ARG A 445 -9.44 22.45 -15.53
CA ARG A 445 -8.87 22.00 -16.82
C ARG A 445 -9.72 20.95 -17.50
N LEU A 446 -10.37 20.07 -16.75
CA LEU A 446 -11.23 19.04 -17.31
C LEU A 446 -12.45 19.68 -17.96
N ALA A 447 -13.11 20.61 -17.27
CA ALA A 447 -14.24 21.38 -17.82
C ALA A 447 -13.85 22.08 -19.13
N ASN A 448 -12.72 22.81 -19.14
CA ASN A 448 -12.23 23.46 -20.36
C ASN A 448 -11.98 22.49 -21.51
N VAL A 449 -11.45 21.28 -21.25
CA VAL A 449 -11.21 20.27 -22.31
C VAL A 449 -12.52 19.70 -22.85
N GLU A 450 -13.54 19.54 -22.02
CA GLU A 450 -14.85 19.03 -22.43
C GLU A 450 -15.58 20.07 -23.31
N ASP A 451 -15.51 21.35 -22.93
CA ASP A 451 -16.19 22.46 -23.60
C ASP A 451 -15.53 22.90 -24.92
N GLU A 452 -14.25 22.55 -25.17
CA GLU A 452 -13.53 22.99 -26.37
C GLU A 452 -13.94 22.20 -27.64
N PRO A 453 -14.61 22.82 -28.63
CA PRO A 453 -15.14 22.11 -29.80
C PRO A 453 -14.05 21.72 -30.81
N GLU A 454 -12.88 22.37 -30.79
CA GLU A 454 -11.79 22.11 -31.74
C GLU A 454 -11.01 20.82 -31.44
N PHE A 455 -11.12 20.28 -30.22
CA PHE A 455 -10.40 19.07 -29.86
C PHE A 455 -11.09 17.81 -30.38
N SER A 456 -10.32 16.95 -31.06
CA SER A 456 -10.79 15.61 -31.42
C SER A 456 -11.22 14.81 -30.18
N GLU A 457 -12.26 13.99 -30.33
CA GLU A 457 -12.77 13.10 -29.26
C GLU A 457 -11.68 12.22 -28.64
N LYS A 458 -10.76 11.71 -29.46
CA LYS A 458 -9.62 10.89 -28.99
C LYS A 458 -8.68 11.69 -28.09
N PHE A 459 -8.46 12.97 -28.38
CA PHE A 459 -7.65 13.86 -27.54
C PHE A 459 -8.37 14.17 -26.23
N LYS A 460 -9.67 14.52 -26.29
CA LYS A 460 -10.50 14.77 -25.11
C LYS A 460 -10.48 13.59 -24.15
N LEU A 461 -10.70 12.37 -24.66
CA LEU A 461 -10.66 11.14 -23.85
C LEU A 461 -9.30 10.94 -23.16
N ARG A 462 -8.19 11.12 -23.88
CA ARG A 462 -6.84 10.96 -23.31
C ARG A 462 -6.54 12.00 -22.23
N GLN A 463 -6.93 13.26 -22.45
CA GLN A 463 -6.77 14.31 -21.44
C GLN A 463 -7.65 14.07 -20.23
N LYS A 464 -8.90 13.63 -20.43
CA LYS A 464 -9.83 13.25 -19.36
C LYS A 464 -9.24 12.15 -18.49
N GLU A 465 -8.73 11.06 -19.08
CA GLU A 465 -8.07 10.01 -18.32
C GLU A 465 -6.87 10.51 -17.52
N ARG A 466 -6.04 11.40 -18.10
CA ARG A 466 -4.88 11.98 -17.42
C ARG A 466 -5.30 12.85 -16.24
N LEU A 467 -6.31 13.70 -16.41
CA LEU A 467 -6.79 14.61 -15.38
C LEU A 467 -7.49 13.86 -14.25
N MET A 468 -8.28 12.83 -14.57
CA MET A 468 -8.90 11.94 -13.58
C MET A 468 -7.85 11.25 -12.72
N ARG A 469 -6.80 10.66 -13.33
CA ARG A 469 -5.67 10.07 -12.57
C ARG A 469 -5.01 11.08 -11.64
N ARG A 470 -4.80 12.31 -12.11
CA ARG A 470 -4.22 13.38 -11.28
C ARG A 470 -5.11 13.76 -10.09
N MET A 471 -6.43 13.74 -10.26
CA MET A 471 -7.36 13.96 -9.15
C MET A 471 -7.32 12.81 -8.15
N GLU A 472 -7.29 11.57 -8.61
CA GLU A 472 -7.12 10.38 -7.77
C GLU A 472 -5.80 10.42 -6.99
N GLU A 473 -4.71 10.86 -7.61
CA GLU A 473 -3.41 11.08 -6.95
C GLU A 473 -3.53 12.08 -5.80
N CYS A 474 -4.27 13.19 -5.97
CA CYS A 474 -4.47 14.16 -4.90
C CYS A 474 -5.19 13.54 -3.70
N ASP A 475 -6.23 12.73 -3.95
CA ASP A 475 -6.97 12.04 -2.90
C ASP A 475 -6.12 10.95 -2.20
N GLN A 476 -5.26 10.25 -2.94
CA GLN A 476 -4.28 9.31 -2.37
C GLN A 476 -3.28 10.02 -1.44
N GLU A 477 -2.85 11.23 -1.76
CA GLU A 477 -1.98 12.03 -0.89
C GLU A 477 -2.70 12.50 0.38
N ILE A 478 -3.99 12.86 0.29
CA ILE A 478 -4.82 13.15 1.48
C ILE A 478 -4.94 11.91 2.38
N ASN A 479 -5.20 10.73 1.81
CA ASN A 479 -5.27 9.48 2.56
C ASN A 479 -3.93 9.15 3.23
N LEU A 480 -2.81 9.40 2.54
CA LEU A 480 -1.49 9.15 3.08
C LEU A 480 -1.12 10.12 4.21
N LEU A 481 -1.51 11.40 4.10
CA LEU A 481 -1.41 12.38 5.18
C LEU A 481 -2.23 11.94 6.40
N TYR A 482 -3.46 11.50 6.20
CA TYR A 482 -4.30 10.96 7.27
C TYR A 482 -3.67 9.73 7.94
N VAL A 483 -3.13 8.79 7.16
CA VAL A 483 -2.38 7.64 7.69
C VAL A 483 -1.18 8.12 8.50
N ALA A 484 -0.41 9.09 8.00
CA ALA A 484 0.77 9.63 8.68
C ALA A 484 0.42 10.28 10.03
N CYS A 485 -0.55 11.19 10.05
CA CYS A 485 -1.01 11.87 11.27
C CYS A 485 -1.46 10.87 12.33
N THR A 486 -2.24 9.85 11.92
CA THR A 486 -2.86 8.90 12.85
C THR A 486 -1.92 7.81 13.39
N ARG A 487 -0.61 7.85 13.10
CA ARG A 487 0.36 6.91 13.68
C ARG A 487 0.73 7.27 15.13
N ALA A 488 0.54 8.53 15.55
CA ALA A 488 0.91 9.01 16.88
C ALA A 488 -0.14 8.66 17.94
N LYS A 489 0.33 8.39 19.17
CA LYS A 489 -0.52 8.24 20.36
C LYS A 489 -0.51 9.51 21.22
N THR A 490 0.67 10.04 21.54
CA THR A 490 0.82 11.13 22.52
C THR A 490 1.29 12.43 21.87
N THR A 491 2.25 12.38 20.94
CA THR A 491 2.80 13.59 20.31
C THR A 491 2.96 13.42 18.81
N LEU A 492 2.44 14.38 18.05
CA LEU A 492 2.65 14.48 16.61
C LEU A 492 3.38 15.79 16.29
N TYR A 493 4.61 15.68 15.81
CA TYR A 493 5.33 16.80 15.21
C TYR A 493 5.02 16.83 13.71
N VAL A 494 4.51 17.95 13.22
CA VAL A 494 4.16 18.17 11.82
C VAL A 494 5.04 19.26 11.19
N PRO A 495 5.36 19.18 9.88
CA PRO A 495 6.10 20.23 9.20
C PRO A 495 5.27 21.51 9.06
N GLU A 496 5.94 22.65 8.85
CA GLU A 496 5.32 23.98 8.76
C GLU A 496 4.03 24.01 7.90
N PRO A 497 4.00 23.50 6.64
CA PRO A 497 2.78 23.61 5.81
C PRO A 497 1.55 22.91 6.39
N VAL A 498 1.75 21.84 7.17
CA VAL A 498 0.68 21.09 7.84
C VAL A 498 0.34 21.76 9.18
N PHE A 499 1.32 22.35 9.86
CA PHE A 499 1.12 23.07 11.11
C PHE A 499 0.29 24.34 10.90
N THR A 500 0.64 25.17 9.92
CA THR A 500 -0.11 26.39 9.57
C THR A 500 -1.56 26.04 9.22
N PHE A 501 -1.77 25.03 8.38
CA PHE A 501 -3.10 24.52 8.03
C PHE A 501 -3.92 24.10 9.27
N TRP A 502 -3.27 23.42 10.22
CA TRP A 502 -3.92 23.02 11.46
C TRP A 502 -4.31 24.22 12.33
N GLN A 503 -3.42 25.20 12.47
CA GLN A 503 -3.66 26.39 13.29
C GLN A 503 -4.81 27.25 12.74
N GLU A 504 -4.83 27.50 11.43
CA GLU A 504 -5.90 28.27 10.77
C GLU A 504 -7.28 27.67 11.03
N ARG A 505 -7.38 26.33 10.95
CA ARG A 505 -8.62 25.56 11.20
C ARG A 505 -8.97 25.46 12.68
N HIS A 506 -7.98 25.49 13.56
CA HIS A 506 -8.18 25.42 15.01
C HIS A 506 -8.68 26.75 15.58
N LEU A 507 -8.25 27.88 15.01
CA LEU A 507 -8.69 29.21 15.43
C LEU A 507 -10.07 29.60 14.87
N SER A 508 -10.56 28.90 13.85
CA SER A 508 -11.84 29.14 13.20
C SER A 508 -12.97 28.20 13.65
N ALA A 509 -12.71 27.29 14.59
CA ALA A 509 -13.65 26.34 15.19
C ALA A 509 -13.74 26.57 16.70
#